data_AF-A0A800XM87-F1
#
_entry.id   AF-A0A800XM87-F1
#
_cell.length_a   1.000
_cell.length_b   1.000
_cell.length_c   1.000
_cell.angle_alpha   90.00
_cell.angle_beta   90.00
_cell.angle_gamma   90.00
#
_symmetry.space_group_name_H-M   'P 1'
#
loop_
_entity.id
_entity.type
_entity.pdbx_description
1 polymer ?
#
loop_
_entity_poly.entity_id
_entity_poly.type
_entity_poly.pdbx_seq_one_letter_code
_entity_poly.pdbx_strand_id
1 'polypeptide(L)'
;MDVELHDIKVLEASGTSIILDNGAIEEISANFSKRAGVRVLVDGSWGFTSTDDINAIDDALRSAIGLATQAHEKAPCTSFPITLTGPTNIRHISKVKKDPSDVPVEEKVQLLKDIEQQMKLPQIVSTNVYYSESEVHMLYTNSEGSECESKLTRCGFGITAVAKDEDLQMGFDSRFGVCGYEIFDRYDALSLANDVATAAVQLLSAKASPGGHLPVILDPKLAGVFIHEALGHAAEADLVLEGSSILKEEMGRQIASELISVHDDPTLPEFGYYPFDDEGVSPTRTTIIRDGVLNHYLHSRETAARLGFPKSGNARAQGCGIPIVRMSNTFIEEGDTSFDEMVEDIQYGIYLIGSRGGQTNPGEGVFQFNAEKGHLIENGSLTMPLRNVSLSGNTLEILKNVVAVGNDLKYHSGLCGKNGQLIPVSDGAPHIKISSAMVGGSV
;
A
#
# COMPACT_ATOMS: atom_id res chain seq x y z
N MET A 1 -18.72 -28.33 -22.92
CA MET A 1 -18.00 -27.06 -22.70
C MET A 1 -17.33 -27.24 -21.38
N ASP A 2 -16.02 -27.31 -21.40
CA ASP A 2 -15.25 -27.68 -20.22
C ASP A 2 -14.86 -26.36 -19.54
N VAL A 3 -15.62 -25.99 -18.52
CA VAL A 3 -15.26 -24.89 -17.63
C VAL A 3 -14.02 -25.33 -16.87
N GLU A 4 -12.90 -24.65 -17.10
CA GLU A 4 -11.61 -24.97 -16.48
C GLU A 4 -11.61 -24.59 -15.00
N LEU A 5 -12.20 -23.43 -14.69
CA LEU A 5 -12.38 -22.90 -13.35
C LEU A 5 -13.62 -22.02 -13.32
N HIS A 6 -14.40 -22.10 -12.24
CA HIS A 6 -15.26 -21.00 -11.84
C HIS A 6 -15.07 -20.70 -10.36
N ASP A 7 -15.20 -19.43 -9.99
CA ASP A 7 -15.23 -19.00 -8.61
C ASP A 7 -16.29 -17.95 -8.34
N ILE A 8 -16.74 -17.94 -7.09
CA ILE A 8 -17.78 -17.06 -6.58
C ILE A 8 -17.25 -16.47 -5.28
N LYS A 9 -17.21 -15.15 -5.23
CA LYS A 9 -16.89 -14.38 -4.04
C LYS A 9 -18.10 -13.58 -3.61
N VAL A 10 -18.58 -13.81 -2.39
CA VAL A 10 -19.63 -13.01 -1.76
C VAL A 10 -19.00 -12.14 -0.68
N LEU A 11 -19.31 -10.85 -0.71
CA LEU A 11 -18.88 -9.88 0.30
C LEU A 11 -20.09 -9.26 0.97
N GLU A 12 -20.10 -9.30 2.29
CA GLU A 12 -20.89 -8.45 3.16
C GLU A 12 -19.95 -7.44 3.81
N ALA A 13 -20.16 -6.16 3.58
CA ALA A 13 -19.32 -5.11 4.13
C ALA A 13 -20.19 -4.06 4.83
N SER A 14 -19.77 -3.67 6.02
CA SER A 14 -20.27 -2.49 6.72
C SER A 14 -19.11 -1.53 7.00
N GLY A 15 -19.41 -0.24 7.16
CA GLY A 15 -18.40 0.72 7.56
C GLY A 15 -18.98 2.04 7.99
N THR A 16 -18.24 2.76 8.82
CA THR A 16 -18.56 4.09 9.30
C THR A 16 -17.43 5.04 8.94
N SER A 17 -17.76 6.22 8.44
CA SER A 17 -16.81 7.32 8.22
C SER A 17 -17.28 8.55 8.98
N ILE A 18 -16.34 9.26 9.61
CA ILE A 18 -16.61 10.55 10.25
C ILE A 18 -15.51 11.50 9.79
N ILE A 19 -15.90 12.66 9.25
CA ILE A 19 -14.98 13.70 8.80
C ILE A 19 -15.31 14.99 9.56
N LEU A 20 -14.31 15.52 10.24
CA LEU A 20 -14.32 16.87 10.80
C LEU A 20 -13.42 17.77 9.97
N ASP A 21 -13.97 18.89 9.54
CA ASP A 21 -13.28 19.94 8.80
C ASP A 21 -13.48 21.28 9.54
N ASN A 22 -12.39 21.88 9.98
CA ASN A 22 -12.36 23.18 10.65
C ASN A 22 -13.35 23.31 11.83
N GLY A 23 -13.45 22.27 12.67
CA GLY A 23 -14.37 22.20 13.82
C GLY A 23 -15.81 21.85 13.50
N ALA A 24 -16.17 21.75 12.23
CA ALA A 24 -17.49 21.33 11.78
C ALA A 24 -17.48 19.85 11.39
N ILE A 25 -18.60 19.17 11.65
CA ILE A 25 -18.82 17.81 11.15
C ILE A 25 -19.20 17.95 9.67
N GLU A 26 -18.33 17.52 8.78
CA GLU A 26 -18.57 17.50 7.33
C GLU A 26 -19.35 16.24 6.95
N GLU A 27 -18.98 15.09 7.52
CA GLU A 27 -19.59 13.80 7.21
C GLU A 27 -19.75 12.94 8.46
N ILE A 28 -20.91 12.27 8.57
CA ILE A 28 -21.09 11.03 9.32
C ILE A 28 -21.84 10.09 8.39
N SER A 29 -21.18 9.03 7.93
CA SER A 29 -21.80 8.03 7.04
C SER A 29 -21.69 6.64 7.64
N ALA A 30 -22.73 5.84 7.42
CA ALA A 30 -22.76 4.42 7.72
C ALA A 30 -23.23 3.69 6.47
N ASN A 31 -22.40 2.80 5.95
CA ASN A 31 -22.64 2.11 4.70
C ASN A 31 -22.76 0.61 4.96
N PHE A 32 -23.68 -0.04 4.25
CA PHE A 32 -23.78 -1.49 4.19
C PHE A 32 -23.87 -1.93 2.74
N SER A 33 -23.19 -3.01 2.40
CA SER A 33 -23.29 -3.62 1.08
C SER A 33 -23.20 -5.13 1.17
N LYS A 34 -23.98 -5.81 0.33
CA LYS A 34 -23.86 -7.25 0.08
C LYS A 34 -23.79 -7.46 -1.42
N ARG A 35 -22.72 -8.07 -1.91
CA ARG A 35 -22.46 -8.23 -3.35
C ARG A 35 -21.79 -9.56 -3.62
N ALA A 36 -21.91 -10.05 -4.86
CA ALA A 36 -21.19 -11.19 -5.35
C ALA A 36 -20.41 -10.84 -6.62
N GLY A 37 -19.21 -11.39 -6.76
CA GLY A 37 -18.43 -11.45 -8.00
C GLY A 37 -18.29 -12.89 -8.45
N VAL A 38 -18.45 -13.14 -9.74
CA VAL A 38 -18.38 -14.48 -10.35
C VAL A 38 -17.40 -14.45 -11.51
N ARG A 39 -16.38 -15.33 -11.49
CA ARG A 39 -15.45 -15.53 -12.61
C ARG A 39 -15.56 -16.94 -13.16
N VAL A 40 -15.36 -17.04 -14.47
CA VAL A 40 -15.33 -18.30 -15.18
C VAL A 40 -14.20 -18.26 -16.20
N LEU A 41 -13.40 -19.32 -16.24
CA LEU A 41 -12.37 -19.55 -17.24
C LEU A 41 -12.84 -20.64 -18.21
N VAL A 42 -12.90 -20.31 -19.50
CA VAL A 42 -13.26 -21.23 -20.59
C VAL A 42 -12.26 -21.08 -21.71
N ASP A 43 -11.59 -22.17 -22.08
CA ASP A 43 -10.62 -22.23 -23.18
C ASP A 43 -9.59 -21.07 -23.13
N GLY A 44 -9.03 -20.85 -21.93
CA GLY A 44 -8.08 -19.75 -21.65
C GLY A 44 -8.66 -18.33 -21.69
N SER A 45 -9.97 -18.15 -21.69
CA SER A 45 -10.63 -16.83 -21.67
C SER A 45 -11.46 -16.61 -20.42
N TRP A 46 -11.28 -15.44 -19.80
CA TRP A 46 -12.03 -15.05 -18.60
C TRP A 46 -13.36 -14.37 -18.95
N GLY A 47 -14.41 -14.80 -18.26
CA GLY A 47 -15.66 -14.07 -18.14
C GLY A 47 -15.88 -13.68 -16.69
N PHE A 48 -16.33 -12.44 -16.46
CA PHE A 48 -16.59 -11.92 -15.14
C PHE A 48 -17.92 -11.18 -15.09
N THR A 49 -18.67 -11.38 -14.00
CA THR A 49 -19.86 -10.60 -13.69
C THR A 49 -19.90 -10.28 -12.19
N SER A 50 -20.71 -9.29 -11.83
CA SER A 50 -21.00 -8.97 -10.43
C SER A 50 -22.47 -8.63 -10.25
N THR A 51 -23.03 -8.96 -9.09
CA THR A 51 -24.43 -8.69 -8.74
C THR A 51 -24.53 -8.18 -7.29
N ASP A 52 -25.51 -7.34 -7.00
CA ASP A 52 -25.95 -6.97 -5.65
C ASP A 52 -27.13 -7.83 -5.16
N ASP A 53 -27.79 -8.56 -6.05
CA ASP A 53 -28.76 -9.61 -5.69
C ASP A 53 -28.08 -10.98 -5.62
N ILE A 54 -27.97 -11.51 -4.40
CA ILE A 54 -27.34 -12.79 -4.09
C ILE A 54 -28.20 -13.97 -4.59
N ASN A 55 -29.50 -13.76 -4.80
CA ASN A 55 -30.36 -14.77 -5.40
C ASN A 55 -30.13 -14.90 -6.91
N ALA A 56 -29.45 -13.93 -7.53
CA ALA A 56 -29.13 -13.92 -8.96
C ALA A 56 -27.73 -14.47 -9.27
N ILE A 57 -27.05 -15.14 -8.32
CA ILE A 57 -25.71 -15.71 -8.54
C ILE A 57 -25.72 -16.74 -9.69
N ASP A 58 -26.75 -17.56 -9.81
CA ASP A 58 -26.87 -18.55 -10.90
C ASP A 58 -26.95 -17.87 -12.28
N ASP A 59 -27.67 -16.75 -12.37
CA ASP A 59 -27.77 -15.94 -13.59
C ASP A 59 -26.45 -15.22 -13.90
N ALA A 60 -25.76 -14.74 -12.86
CA ALA A 60 -24.43 -14.14 -12.97
C ALA A 60 -23.41 -15.18 -13.48
N LEU A 61 -23.46 -16.41 -12.97
CA LEU A 61 -22.62 -17.52 -13.43
C LEU A 61 -22.87 -17.87 -14.90
N ARG A 62 -24.14 -18.01 -15.31
CA ARG A 62 -24.50 -18.23 -16.73
C ARG A 62 -24.00 -17.10 -17.62
N SER A 63 -24.11 -15.85 -17.15
CA SER A 63 -23.64 -14.67 -17.87
C SER A 63 -22.12 -14.65 -17.98
N ALA A 64 -21.39 -15.00 -16.91
CA ALA A 64 -19.94 -15.10 -16.92
C ALA A 64 -19.44 -16.19 -17.88
N ILE A 65 -20.10 -17.36 -17.93
CA ILE A 65 -19.83 -18.39 -18.94
C ILE A 65 -20.01 -17.80 -20.36
N GLY A 66 -21.14 -17.15 -20.62
CA GLY A 66 -21.42 -16.55 -21.93
C GLY A 66 -20.43 -15.46 -22.35
N LEU A 67 -19.89 -14.70 -21.40
CA LEU A 67 -18.82 -13.72 -21.64
C LEU A 67 -17.48 -14.39 -21.96
N ALA A 68 -17.10 -15.41 -21.19
CA ALA A 68 -15.86 -16.17 -21.41
C ALA A 68 -15.85 -16.80 -22.80
N THR A 69 -16.95 -17.47 -23.19
CA THR A 69 -17.10 -18.08 -24.52
C THR A 69 -17.01 -17.06 -25.64
N GLN A 70 -17.73 -15.94 -25.53
CA GLN A 70 -17.67 -14.88 -26.55
C GLN A 70 -16.28 -14.24 -26.66
N ALA A 71 -15.55 -14.11 -25.55
CA ALA A 71 -14.18 -13.61 -25.56
C ALA A 71 -13.27 -14.56 -26.33
N HIS A 72 -13.35 -15.87 -26.05
CA HIS A 72 -12.59 -16.90 -26.77
C HIS A 72 -12.91 -16.90 -28.27
N GLU A 73 -14.19 -16.85 -28.65
CA GLU A 73 -14.61 -16.86 -30.06
C GLU A 73 -14.09 -15.64 -30.85
N LYS A 74 -14.05 -14.45 -30.22
CA LYS A 74 -13.65 -13.21 -30.88
C LYS A 74 -12.14 -13.00 -30.92
N ALA A 75 -11.43 -13.47 -29.90
CA ALA A 75 -9.99 -13.34 -29.78
C ALA A 75 -9.43 -14.63 -29.16
N PRO A 76 -9.28 -15.70 -29.96
CA PRO A 76 -8.76 -16.98 -29.47
C PRO A 76 -7.38 -16.76 -28.84
N CYS A 77 -7.29 -16.96 -27.53
CA CYS A 77 -6.02 -16.99 -26.84
C CYS A 77 -5.47 -18.42 -26.87
N THR A 78 -4.14 -18.57 -26.81
CA THR A 78 -3.57 -19.89 -26.54
C THR A 78 -3.99 -20.26 -25.13
N SER A 79 -4.66 -21.40 -24.96
CA SER A 79 -4.98 -21.92 -23.63
C SER A 79 -3.70 -21.94 -22.80
N PHE A 80 -3.74 -21.23 -21.67
CA PHE A 80 -2.68 -21.27 -20.68
C PHE A 80 -3.16 -22.16 -19.54
N PRO A 81 -2.28 -22.98 -18.94
CA PRO A 81 -2.65 -23.69 -17.73
C PRO A 81 -2.97 -22.64 -16.65
N ILE A 82 -4.03 -22.85 -15.88
CA ILE A 82 -4.18 -22.19 -14.58
C ILE A 82 -3.57 -23.09 -13.52
N THR A 83 -2.84 -22.53 -12.55
CA THR A 83 -2.35 -23.32 -11.43
C THR A 83 -3.54 -23.77 -10.59
N LEU A 84 -3.94 -25.04 -10.74
CA LEU A 84 -4.89 -25.71 -9.85
C LEU A 84 -4.20 -25.97 -8.50
N THR A 85 -4.89 -25.65 -7.42
CA THR A 85 -4.34 -25.72 -6.06
C THR A 85 -4.95 -26.85 -5.26
N GLY A 86 -6.01 -27.47 -5.78
CA GLY A 86 -6.90 -28.30 -4.99
C GLY A 86 -7.74 -27.48 -4.01
N PRO A 87 -8.68 -28.14 -3.31
CA PRO A 87 -9.59 -27.47 -2.40
C PRO A 87 -8.82 -26.86 -1.22
N THR A 88 -9.04 -25.57 -1.00
CA THR A 88 -8.52 -24.84 0.16
C THR A 88 -9.68 -24.51 1.11
N ASN A 89 -9.53 -24.86 2.39
CA ASN A 89 -10.53 -24.63 3.43
C ASN A 89 -9.96 -23.75 4.53
N ILE A 90 -10.20 -22.44 4.44
CA ILE A 90 -9.69 -21.46 5.41
C ILE A 90 -10.87 -20.77 6.07
N ARG A 91 -10.83 -20.71 7.41
CA ARG A 91 -11.78 -19.93 8.19
C ARG A 91 -11.03 -18.99 9.12
N HIS A 92 -11.14 -17.69 8.88
CA HIS A 92 -10.45 -16.68 9.68
C HIS A 92 -11.40 -15.55 10.09
N ILE A 93 -11.74 -15.50 11.37
CA ILE A 93 -12.53 -14.42 11.96
C ILE A 93 -11.61 -13.60 12.85
N SER A 94 -11.40 -12.33 12.48
CA SER A 94 -10.55 -11.42 13.25
C SER A 94 -11.13 -11.24 14.66
N LYS A 95 -10.25 -11.26 15.66
CA LYS A 95 -10.60 -10.97 17.06
C LYS A 95 -10.23 -9.52 17.35
N VAL A 96 -11.24 -8.67 17.42
CA VAL A 96 -11.08 -7.27 17.85
C VAL A 96 -11.16 -7.18 19.37
N LYS A 97 -10.36 -6.31 19.99
CA LYS A 97 -10.40 -6.10 21.45
C LYS A 97 -11.51 -5.13 21.86
N LYS A 98 -11.73 -4.09 21.05
CA LYS A 98 -12.80 -3.11 21.21
C LYS A 98 -13.54 -3.03 19.87
N ASP A 99 -14.70 -3.66 19.78
CA ASP A 99 -15.50 -3.60 18.56
C ASP A 99 -15.92 -2.15 18.30
N PRO A 100 -15.61 -1.56 17.13
CA PRO A 100 -16.01 -0.20 16.84
C PRO A 100 -17.53 0.02 16.88
N SER A 101 -18.33 -1.02 16.62
CA SER A 101 -19.80 -0.93 16.65
C SER A 101 -20.37 -0.76 18.07
N ASP A 102 -19.61 -1.16 19.10
CA ASP A 102 -19.99 -0.97 20.51
C ASP A 102 -19.70 0.46 21.02
N VAL A 103 -18.98 1.28 20.25
CA VAL A 103 -18.62 2.65 20.61
C VAL A 103 -19.65 3.62 20.03
N PRO A 104 -20.34 4.43 20.86
CA PRO A 104 -21.31 5.42 20.39
C PRO A 104 -20.70 6.44 19.43
N VAL A 105 -21.45 6.85 18.41
CA VAL A 105 -21.00 7.86 17.43
C VAL A 105 -20.62 9.16 18.11
N GLU A 106 -21.33 9.55 19.17
CA GLU A 106 -21.04 10.77 19.94
C GLU A 106 -19.66 10.73 20.61
N GLU A 107 -19.23 9.56 21.09
CA GLU A 107 -17.90 9.37 21.67
C GLU A 107 -16.82 9.47 20.60
N LYS A 108 -17.04 8.86 19.43
CA LYS A 108 -16.14 8.96 18.27
C LYS A 108 -16.00 10.42 17.82
N VAL A 109 -17.11 11.13 17.67
CA VAL A 109 -17.11 12.56 17.29
C VAL A 109 -16.38 13.42 18.33
N GLN A 110 -16.60 13.16 19.62
CA GLN A 110 -15.91 13.91 20.67
C GLN A 110 -14.40 13.67 20.63
N LEU A 111 -13.95 12.43 20.45
CA LEU A 111 -12.53 12.11 20.30
C LEU A 111 -11.89 12.88 19.13
N LEU A 112 -12.54 12.91 17.97
CA LEU A 112 -11.99 13.64 16.81
C LEU A 112 -11.95 15.16 17.04
N LYS A 113 -12.92 15.72 17.77
CA LYS A 113 -12.86 17.13 18.22
C LYS A 113 -11.70 17.37 19.20
N ASP A 114 -11.38 16.42 20.06
CA ASP A 114 -10.27 16.53 21.02
C ASP A 114 -8.92 16.43 20.32
N ILE A 115 -8.81 15.57 19.31
CA ILE A 115 -7.66 15.48 18.39
C ILE A 115 -7.47 16.81 17.65
N GLU A 116 -8.53 17.34 17.03
CA GLU A 116 -8.45 18.61 16.30
C GLU A 116 -8.03 19.80 17.18
N GLN A 117 -8.48 19.83 18.43
CA GLN A 117 -8.07 20.87 19.39
C GLN A 117 -6.56 20.92 19.62
N GLN A 118 -5.83 19.82 19.46
CA GLN A 118 -4.37 19.79 19.62
C GLN A 118 -3.63 20.50 18.47
N MET A 119 -4.31 20.75 17.35
CA MET A 119 -3.76 21.43 16.18
C MET A 119 -3.88 22.95 16.24
N LYS A 120 -4.44 23.52 17.32
CA LYS A 120 -4.67 24.96 17.45
C LYS A 120 -3.36 25.71 17.69
N LEU A 121 -2.72 26.12 16.60
CA LEU A 121 -1.60 27.06 16.60
C LEU A 121 -1.97 28.33 15.82
N PRO A 122 -1.41 29.50 16.14
CA PRO A 122 -1.81 30.78 15.53
C PRO A 122 -1.74 30.82 13.99
N GLN A 123 -0.80 30.07 13.40
CA GLN A 123 -0.58 30.02 11.95
C GLN A 123 -1.42 28.93 11.25
N ILE A 124 -2.11 28.05 11.98
CA ILE A 124 -2.96 27.01 11.39
C ILE A 124 -4.26 27.64 10.93
N VAL A 125 -4.54 27.52 9.63
CA VAL A 125 -5.71 28.09 8.97
C VAL A 125 -6.74 27.06 8.53
N SER A 126 -6.36 25.79 8.48
CA SER A 126 -7.29 24.71 8.18
C SER A 126 -6.86 23.39 8.84
N THR A 127 -7.84 22.62 9.29
CA THR A 127 -7.68 21.31 9.92
C THR A 127 -8.67 20.32 9.35
N ASN A 128 -8.23 19.08 9.15
CA ASN A 128 -9.09 17.97 8.79
C ASN A 128 -8.71 16.75 9.64
N VAL A 129 -9.70 16.14 10.30
CA VAL A 129 -9.54 14.88 11.03
C VAL A 129 -10.58 13.92 10.51
N TYR A 130 -10.14 12.78 10.00
CA TYR A 130 -11.03 11.74 9.51
C TYR A 130 -10.85 10.44 10.29
N TYR A 131 -11.95 9.74 10.49
CA TYR A 131 -12.03 8.42 11.09
C TYR A 131 -12.72 7.48 10.11
N SER A 132 -12.21 6.25 10.01
CA SER A 132 -12.83 5.20 9.21
C SER A 132 -12.78 3.86 9.94
N GLU A 133 -13.91 3.16 9.92
CA GLU A 133 -14.01 1.75 10.30
C GLU A 133 -14.71 0.96 9.20
N SER A 134 -14.34 -0.30 9.05
CA SER A 134 -15.03 -1.25 8.18
C SER A 134 -14.94 -2.65 8.74
N GLU A 135 -15.99 -3.43 8.50
CA GLU A 135 -16.02 -4.87 8.73
C GLU A 135 -16.39 -5.54 7.41
N VAL A 136 -15.54 -6.45 6.94
CA VAL A 136 -15.74 -7.17 5.69
C VAL A 136 -15.79 -8.66 5.98
N HIS A 137 -16.94 -9.28 5.72
CA HIS A 137 -17.16 -10.72 5.72
C HIS A 137 -17.14 -11.23 4.29
N MET A 138 -16.17 -12.08 3.98
CA MET A 138 -15.93 -12.67 2.68
C MET A 138 -16.19 -14.18 2.72
N LEU A 139 -16.96 -14.66 1.76
CA LEU A 139 -17.11 -16.07 1.42
C LEU A 139 -16.58 -16.28 0.02
N TYR A 140 -15.70 -17.26 -0.16
CA TYR A 140 -15.14 -17.64 -1.46
C TYR A 140 -15.35 -19.13 -1.70
N THR A 141 -15.83 -19.47 -2.89
CA THR A 141 -15.96 -20.86 -3.35
C THR A 141 -15.46 -21.00 -4.77
N ASN A 142 -14.95 -22.18 -5.14
CA ASN A 142 -14.57 -22.46 -6.51
C ASN A 142 -14.85 -23.91 -6.94
N SER A 143 -14.73 -24.16 -8.24
CA SER A 143 -15.00 -25.44 -8.88
C SER A 143 -14.04 -26.57 -8.50
N GLU A 144 -12.94 -26.27 -7.82
CA GLU A 144 -12.04 -27.26 -7.23
C GLU A 144 -12.50 -27.75 -5.85
N GLY A 145 -13.57 -27.15 -5.31
CA GLY A 145 -14.11 -27.46 -3.98
C GLY A 145 -13.45 -26.65 -2.86
N SER A 146 -12.83 -25.50 -3.16
CA SER A 146 -12.36 -24.59 -2.10
C SER A 146 -13.55 -23.91 -1.44
N GLU A 147 -13.51 -23.78 -0.11
CA GLU A 147 -14.49 -23.06 0.70
C GLU A 147 -13.73 -22.22 1.71
N CYS A 148 -13.66 -20.90 1.48
CA CYS A 148 -12.93 -19.99 2.34
C CYS A 148 -13.87 -18.93 2.93
N GLU A 149 -13.70 -18.64 4.21
CA GLU A 149 -14.44 -17.64 4.96
C GLU A 149 -13.46 -16.73 5.70
N SER A 150 -13.59 -15.42 5.53
CA SER A 150 -12.90 -14.45 6.37
C SER A 150 -13.78 -13.31 6.85
N LYS A 151 -13.53 -12.83 8.07
CA LYS A 151 -14.18 -11.64 8.62
C LYS A 151 -13.13 -10.72 9.22
N LEU A 152 -12.87 -9.59 8.57
CA LEU A 152 -11.83 -8.64 8.95
C LEU A 152 -12.42 -7.29 9.33
N THR A 153 -12.03 -6.79 10.51
CA THR A 153 -12.27 -5.41 10.92
C THR A 153 -11.04 -4.56 10.63
N ARG A 154 -11.24 -3.41 10.00
CA ARG A 154 -10.22 -2.37 9.81
C ARG A 154 -10.71 -1.08 10.43
N CYS A 155 -9.83 -0.42 11.17
CA CYS A 155 -10.13 0.84 11.85
C CYS A 155 -8.92 1.77 11.74
N GLY A 156 -9.16 3.06 11.72
CA GLY A 156 -8.12 4.06 11.79
C GLY A 156 -8.57 5.48 11.60
N PHE A 157 -7.59 6.37 11.55
CA PHE A 157 -7.79 7.80 11.48
C PHE A 157 -6.65 8.46 10.69
N GLY A 158 -6.91 9.65 10.17
CA GLY A 158 -5.86 10.53 9.69
C GLY A 158 -6.12 11.98 10.03
N ILE A 159 -5.03 12.74 10.04
CA ILE A 159 -4.95 14.09 10.56
C ILE A 159 -4.20 14.93 9.53
N THR A 160 -4.80 16.05 9.15
CA THR A 160 -4.20 17.06 8.27
C THR A 160 -4.26 18.41 8.94
N ALA A 161 -3.16 19.15 8.88
CA ALA A 161 -3.10 20.54 9.32
C ALA A 161 -2.46 21.40 8.22
N VAL A 162 -3.06 22.55 7.94
CA VAL A 162 -2.54 23.53 6.98
C VAL A 162 -2.18 24.81 7.70
N ALA A 163 -0.89 25.16 7.63
CA ALA A 163 -0.34 26.41 8.13
C ALA A 163 -0.24 27.44 6.98
N LYS A 164 -0.37 28.73 7.32
CA LYS A 164 -0.26 29.82 6.35
C LYS A 164 0.61 30.96 6.87
N ASP A 165 1.48 31.45 6.00
CA ASP A 165 2.11 32.77 6.07
C ASP A 165 2.07 33.39 4.66
N GLU A 166 3.23 33.61 4.02
CA GLU A 166 3.31 33.95 2.59
C GLU A 166 2.86 32.78 1.70
N ASP A 167 3.26 31.56 2.08
CA ASP A 167 2.91 30.29 1.42
C ASP A 167 2.00 29.44 2.31
N LEU A 168 1.36 28.42 1.73
CA LEU A 168 0.68 27.34 2.46
C LEU A 168 1.64 26.18 2.70
N GLN A 169 1.61 25.60 3.90
CA GLN A 169 2.34 24.39 4.25
C GLN A 169 1.42 23.38 4.92
N MET A 170 1.59 22.11 4.59
CA MET A 170 0.74 21.02 5.05
C MET A 170 1.54 20.00 5.86
N GLY A 171 1.00 19.60 7.00
CA GLY A 171 1.38 18.39 7.72
C GLY A 171 0.28 17.34 7.59
N PHE A 172 0.67 16.07 7.51
CA PHE A 172 -0.25 14.95 7.41
C PHE A 172 0.31 13.72 8.12
N ASP A 173 -0.53 13.03 8.89
CA ASP A 173 -0.22 11.68 9.32
C ASP A 173 -1.50 10.84 9.51
N SER A 174 -1.35 9.51 9.47
CA SER A 174 -2.48 8.60 9.60
C SER A 174 -2.10 7.23 10.17
N ARG A 175 -3.04 6.56 10.82
CA ARG A 175 -2.85 5.21 11.39
C ARG A 175 -4.07 4.37 11.06
N PHE A 176 -3.85 3.28 10.31
CA PHE A 176 -4.83 2.24 10.05
C PHE A 176 -4.28 0.87 10.38
N GLY A 177 -5.16 -0.05 10.76
CA GLY A 177 -4.78 -1.42 11.01
C GLY A 177 -5.94 -2.38 10.82
N VAL A 178 -5.61 -3.68 10.77
CA VAL A 178 -6.58 -4.76 10.92
C VAL A 178 -6.85 -4.93 12.42
N CYS A 179 -7.67 -4.04 12.96
CA CYS A 179 -8.02 -3.98 14.38
C CYS A 179 -9.35 -3.23 14.59
N GLY A 180 -9.86 -3.29 15.82
CA GLY A 180 -10.99 -2.47 16.26
C GLY A 180 -10.57 -1.10 16.79
N TYR A 181 -11.42 -0.52 17.62
CA TYR A 181 -11.26 0.80 18.22
C TYR A 181 -10.06 0.89 19.18
N GLU A 182 -9.46 -0.25 19.54
CA GLU A 182 -8.18 -0.29 20.27
C GLU A 182 -7.01 0.34 19.51
N ILE A 183 -7.18 0.78 18.25
CA ILE A 183 -6.16 1.56 17.55
C ILE A 183 -5.79 2.85 18.31
N PHE A 184 -6.75 3.46 19.02
CA PHE A 184 -6.51 4.61 19.88
C PHE A 184 -5.83 4.27 21.22
N ASP A 185 -5.71 2.99 21.57
CA ASP A 185 -4.85 2.54 22.67
C ASP A 185 -3.41 2.31 22.21
N ARG A 186 -3.21 2.05 20.90
CA ARG A 186 -1.89 1.78 20.30
C ARG A 186 -1.16 3.07 19.93
N TYR A 187 -1.90 4.10 19.55
CA TYR A 187 -1.36 5.36 19.07
C TYR A 187 -1.98 6.54 19.82
N ASP A 188 -1.12 7.44 20.30
CA ASP A 188 -1.54 8.71 20.87
C ASP A 188 -1.92 9.69 19.76
N ALA A 189 -3.19 9.65 19.36
CA ALA A 189 -3.73 10.50 18.30
C ALA A 189 -3.68 12.00 18.65
N LEU A 190 -3.73 12.35 19.93
CA LEU A 190 -3.69 13.74 20.40
C LEU A 190 -2.27 14.30 20.25
N SER A 191 -1.26 13.57 20.72
CA SER A 191 0.15 13.93 20.50
C SER A 191 0.44 14.02 19.01
N LEU A 192 -0.03 13.05 18.23
CA LEU A 192 0.20 13.03 16.79
C LEU A 192 -0.39 14.26 16.07
N ALA A 193 -1.57 14.70 16.48
CA ALA A 193 -2.17 15.93 15.95
C ALA A 193 -1.31 17.16 16.26
N ASN A 194 -0.77 17.26 17.47
CA ASN A 194 0.14 18.34 17.82
C ASN A 194 1.42 18.33 16.97
N ASP A 195 1.99 17.14 16.74
CA ASP A 195 3.18 16.96 15.91
C ASP A 195 2.92 17.36 14.45
N VAL A 196 1.77 16.96 13.89
CA VAL A 196 1.33 17.32 12.53
C VAL A 196 1.18 18.83 12.36
N ALA A 197 0.51 19.50 13.30
CA ALA A 197 0.35 20.96 13.27
C ALA A 197 1.69 21.68 13.45
N THR A 198 2.52 21.23 14.38
CA THR A 198 3.86 21.79 14.62
C THR A 198 4.75 21.65 13.38
N ALA A 199 4.72 20.50 12.71
CA ALA A 199 5.46 20.28 11.48
C ALA A 199 5.01 21.21 10.36
N ALA A 200 3.69 21.41 10.19
CA ALA A 200 3.15 22.35 9.20
C ALA A 200 3.63 23.79 9.46
N VAL A 201 3.65 24.24 10.72
CA VAL A 201 4.13 25.58 11.10
C VAL A 201 5.64 25.72 10.91
N GLN A 202 6.43 24.71 11.29
CA GLN A 202 7.89 24.73 11.10
C GLN A 202 8.28 24.85 9.62
N LEU A 203 7.49 24.24 8.73
CA LEU A 203 7.71 24.33 7.29
C LEU A 203 7.55 25.74 6.73
N LEU A 204 6.84 26.66 7.41
CA LEU A 204 6.69 28.04 6.94
C LEU A 204 8.03 28.80 6.91
N SER A 205 8.94 28.49 7.84
CA SER A 205 10.26 29.12 7.95
C SER A 205 11.40 28.28 7.36
N ALA A 206 11.10 27.07 6.86
CA ALA A 206 12.07 26.19 6.25
C ALA A 206 12.56 26.75 4.89
N LYS A 207 13.84 26.52 4.59
CA LYS A 207 14.42 26.98 3.32
C LYS A 207 14.13 26.00 2.19
N ALA A 208 14.16 26.49 0.96
CA ALA A 208 14.15 25.59 -0.19
C ALA A 208 15.37 24.65 -0.17
N SER A 209 15.18 23.42 -0.62
CA SER A 209 16.28 22.48 -0.80
C SER A 209 17.30 22.98 -1.82
N PRO A 210 18.61 22.72 -1.64
CA PRO A 210 19.53 22.77 -2.76
C PRO A 210 19.16 21.68 -3.78
N GLY A 211 19.42 21.94 -5.05
CA GLY A 211 19.22 20.98 -6.14
C GLY A 211 20.52 20.31 -6.59
N GLY A 212 20.43 19.07 -7.07
CA GLY A 212 21.56 18.35 -7.67
C GLY A 212 21.72 16.92 -7.19
N HIS A 213 22.80 16.28 -7.63
CA HIS A 213 23.16 14.94 -7.20
C HIS A 213 23.89 14.99 -5.86
N LEU A 214 23.25 14.46 -4.81
CA LEU A 214 23.74 14.51 -3.44
C LEU A 214 23.61 13.14 -2.77
N PRO A 215 24.43 12.83 -1.75
CA PRO A 215 24.12 11.77 -0.79
C PRO A 215 22.80 12.07 -0.08
N VAL A 216 21.95 11.05 0.02
CA VAL A 216 20.61 11.19 0.59
C VAL A 216 20.36 10.09 1.61
N ILE A 217 19.80 10.43 2.76
CA ILE A 217 19.18 9.47 3.68
C ILE A 217 17.66 9.61 3.52
N LEU A 218 16.96 8.49 3.33
CA LEU A 218 15.50 8.45 3.39
C LEU A 218 15.07 7.95 4.77
N ASP A 219 14.08 8.61 5.35
CA ASP A 219 13.41 8.10 6.54
C ASP A 219 12.58 6.84 6.21
N PRO A 220 12.21 6.03 7.22
CA PRO A 220 11.39 4.84 7.05
C PRO A 220 10.12 5.07 6.22
N LYS A 221 9.45 6.22 6.38
CA LYS A 221 8.19 6.50 5.66
C LYS A 221 8.44 6.76 4.18
N LEU A 222 9.40 7.60 3.82
CA LEU A 222 9.72 7.86 2.42
C LEU A 222 10.38 6.65 1.73
N ALA A 223 11.22 5.91 2.46
CA ALA A 223 11.84 4.68 1.95
C ALA A 223 10.79 3.57 1.69
N GLY A 224 9.77 3.46 2.56
CA GLY A 224 8.62 2.58 2.36
C GLY A 224 7.84 2.94 1.09
N VAL A 225 7.45 4.20 0.93
CA VAL A 225 6.78 4.66 -0.30
C VAL A 225 7.65 4.44 -1.53
N PHE A 226 8.97 4.73 -1.44
CA PHE A 226 9.90 4.47 -2.53
C PHE A 226 9.87 3.00 -2.94
N ILE A 227 9.96 2.05 -2.01
CA ILE A 227 9.98 0.63 -2.39
C ILE A 227 8.63 0.16 -2.93
N HIS A 228 7.52 0.68 -2.41
CA HIS A 228 6.16 0.38 -2.90
C HIS A 228 5.98 0.79 -4.36
N GLU A 229 6.28 2.06 -4.65
CA GLU A 229 6.01 2.69 -5.96
C GLU A 229 7.07 2.34 -7.00
N ALA A 230 8.35 2.31 -6.60
CA ALA A 230 9.45 2.17 -7.54
C ALA A 230 9.71 0.71 -7.92
N LEU A 231 9.49 -0.24 -6.99
CA LEU A 231 9.77 -1.67 -7.19
C LEU A 231 8.53 -2.55 -7.02
N GLY A 232 7.71 -2.30 -6.00
CA GLY A 232 6.59 -3.17 -5.63
C GLY A 232 5.61 -3.39 -6.76
N HIS A 233 5.11 -2.31 -7.38
CA HIS A 233 4.31 -2.42 -8.60
C HIS A 233 5.04 -3.10 -9.75
N ALA A 234 6.32 -2.77 -9.98
CA ALA A 234 7.10 -3.40 -11.04
C ALA A 234 7.27 -4.93 -10.84
N ALA A 235 7.14 -5.42 -9.60
CA ALA A 235 7.15 -6.84 -9.26
C ALA A 235 5.79 -7.53 -9.40
N GLU A 236 4.70 -6.83 -9.72
CA GLU A 236 3.41 -7.43 -10.03
C GLU A 236 3.47 -8.12 -11.41
N ALA A 237 3.31 -9.44 -11.46
CA ALA A 237 3.60 -10.25 -12.63
C ALA A 237 2.69 -9.99 -13.85
N ASP A 238 1.50 -9.41 -13.65
CA ASP A 238 0.64 -8.98 -14.76
C ASP A 238 1.30 -7.84 -15.57
N LEU A 239 1.90 -6.84 -14.91
CA LEU A 239 2.68 -5.80 -15.57
C LEU A 239 3.92 -6.36 -16.28
N VAL A 240 4.56 -7.38 -15.71
CA VAL A 240 5.70 -8.07 -16.35
C VAL A 240 5.27 -8.78 -17.64
N LEU A 241 4.13 -9.48 -17.63
CA LEU A 241 3.57 -10.17 -18.80
C LEU A 241 3.12 -9.19 -19.89
N GLU A 242 2.57 -8.04 -19.50
CA GLU A 242 2.18 -6.96 -20.41
C GLU A 242 3.40 -6.26 -21.04
N GLY A 243 4.59 -6.42 -20.46
CA GLY A 243 5.79 -5.70 -20.84
C GLY A 243 5.87 -4.28 -20.29
N SER A 244 5.05 -3.97 -19.30
CA SER A 244 4.93 -2.68 -18.62
C SER A 244 5.71 -2.66 -17.29
N SER A 245 6.82 -3.38 -17.21
CA SER A 245 7.67 -3.45 -16.03
C SER A 245 9.15 -3.45 -16.39
N ILE A 246 9.93 -2.63 -15.69
CA ILE A 246 11.40 -2.62 -15.74
C ILE A 246 12.05 -3.93 -15.26
N LEU A 247 11.29 -4.78 -14.56
CA LEU A 247 11.81 -6.06 -14.06
C LEU A 247 11.67 -7.19 -15.09
N LYS A 248 11.08 -6.88 -16.26
CA LYS A 248 11.04 -7.82 -17.38
C LYS A 248 12.46 -8.23 -17.75
N GLU A 249 12.72 -9.53 -17.86
CA GLU A 249 14.04 -10.11 -18.19
C GLU A 249 15.14 -9.86 -17.15
N GLU A 250 14.81 -9.34 -15.96
CA GLU A 250 15.77 -9.10 -14.88
C GLU A 250 15.86 -10.25 -13.86
N MET A 251 15.07 -11.32 -14.04
CA MET A 251 15.03 -12.44 -13.10
C MET A 251 16.42 -13.08 -12.92
N GLY A 252 16.85 -13.24 -11.67
CA GLY A 252 18.17 -13.76 -11.31
C GLY A 252 19.33 -12.77 -11.48
N ARG A 253 19.07 -11.51 -11.87
CA ARG A 253 20.10 -10.48 -12.03
C ARG A 253 20.19 -9.61 -10.78
N GLN A 254 21.38 -9.08 -10.54
CA GLN A 254 21.63 -8.12 -9.47
C GLN A 254 21.14 -6.73 -9.91
N ILE A 255 19.96 -6.37 -9.41
CA ILE A 255 19.26 -5.14 -9.77
C ILE A 255 19.35 -4.07 -8.67
N ALA A 256 19.85 -4.43 -7.50
CA ALA A 256 20.03 -3.56 -6.34
C ALA A 256 21.37 -3.84 -5.64
N SER A 257 21.73 -3.00 -4.66
CA SER A 257 22.84 -3.25 -3.75
C SER A 257 22.67 -4.57 -3.00
N GLU A 258 23.76 -5.25 -2.65
CA GLU A 258 23.74 -6.49 -1.87
C GLU A 258 23.12 -6.31 -0.47
N LEU A 259 23.06 -5.06 0.00
CA LEU A 259 22.43 -4.70 1.27
C LEU A 259 20.89 -4.74 1.20
N ILE A 260 20.31 -4.79 0.01
CA ILE A 260 18.87 -4.70 -0.20
C ILE A 260 18.25 -6.08 -0.35
N SER A 261 17.40 -6.43 0.61
CA SER A 261 16.42 -7.50 0.50
C SER A 261 15.01 -6.92 0.64
N VAL A 262 14.09 -7.33 -0.23
CA VAL A 262 12.73 -6.79 -0.32
C VAL A 262 11.73 -7.92 -0.31
N HIS A 263 10.69 -7.76 0.51
CA HIS A 263 9.67 -8.78 0.73
C HIS A 263 8.28 -8.18 0.58
N ASP A 264 7.33 -9.00 0.14
CA ASP A 264 5.89 -8.77 0.33
C ASP A 264 5.35 -9.88 1.23
N ASP A 265 4.74 -9.52 2.36
CA ASP A 265 4.29 -10.50 3.35
C ASP A 265 2.84 -10.25 3.80
N PRO A 266 1.86 -10.94 3.20
CA PRO A 266 0.46 -10.78 3.58
C PRO A 266 0.12 -11.36 4.96
N THR A 267 1.05 -12.10 5.59
CA THR A 267 0.84 -12.76 6.88
C THR A 267 1.16 -11.85 8.07
N LEU A 268 1.85 -10.74 7.84
CA LEU A 268 2.08 -9.73 8.88
C LEU A 268 0.76 -9.07 9.30
N PRO A 269 0.52 -8.85 10.60
CA PRO A 269 -0.70 -8.24 11.13
C PRO A 269 -0.76 -6.71 10.91
N GLU A 270 -0.28 -6.26 9.77
CA GLU A 270 -0.29 -4.88 9.29
C GLU A 270 -1.54 -4.60 8.44
N PHE A 271 -1.71 -3.37 7.95
CA PHE A 271 -2.94 -2.96 7.26
C PHE A 271 -3.25 -3.77 5.99
N GLY A 272 -2.19 -4.23 5.30
CA GLY A 272 -2.26 -5.10 4.12
C GLY A 272 -2.55 -6.58 4.40
N TYR A 273 -2.77 -7.00 5.65
CA TYR A 273 -3.06 -8.39 6.02
C TYR A 273 -4.32 -8.97 5.35
N TYR A 274 -4.25 -10.24 4.94
CA TYR A 274 -5.40 -11.06 4.59
C TYR A 274 -5.11 -12.56 4.76
N PRO A 275 -6.10 -13.39 5.12
CA PRO A 275 -5.91 -14.82 5.38
C PRO A 275 -5.89 -15.69 4.11
N PHE A 276 -6.47 -15.19 3.02
CA PHE A 276 -6.44 -15.77 1.67
C PHE A 276 -6.71 -14.65 0.66
N ASP A 277 -6.15 -14.77 -0.53
CA ASP A 277 -6.36 -13.79 -1.60
C ASP A 277 -7.75 -13.96 -2.28
N ASP A 278 -8.09 -13.10 -3.23
CA ASP A 278 -9.39 -13.12 -3.91
C ASP A 278 -9.52 -14.26 -4.96
N GLU A 279 -8.58 -15.21 -4.98
CA GLU A 279 -8.64 -16.48 -5.71
C GLU A 279 -8.59 -17.71 -4.79
N GLY A 280 -8.77 -17.48 -3.47
CA GLY A 280 -8.76 -18.53 -2.45
C GLY A 280 -7.39 -19.11 -2.15
N VAL A 281 -6.31 -18.42 -2.53
CA VAL A 281 -4.94 -18.88 -2.28
C VAL A 281 -4.47 -18.44 -0.91
N SER A 282 -3.93 -19.37 -0.10
CA SER A 282 -3.21 -19.02 1.12
C SER A 282 -1.96 -18.22 0.79
N PRO A 283 -1.80 -16.99 1.32
CA PRO A 283 -0.63 -16.18 1.05
C PRO A 283 0.61 -16.69 1.80
N THR A 284 1.77 -16.36 1.26
CA THR A 284 3.08 -16.58 1.89
C THR A 284 3.96 -15.36 1.70
N ARG A 285 4.93 -15.14 2.63
CA ARG A 285 6.00 -14.17 2.42
C ARG A 285 6.72 -14.47 1.10
N THR A 286 6.77 -13.47 0.23
CA THR A 286 7.47 -13.53 -1.05
C THR A 286 8.73 -12.68 -0.97
N THR A 287 9.90 -13.29 -1.14
CA THR A 287 11.17 -12.58 -1.27
C THR A 287 11.36 -12.16 -2.72
N ILE A 288 11.02 -10.89 -3.00
CA ILE A 288 11.10 -10.28 -4.32
C ILE A 288 12.58 -10.06 -4.67
N ILE A 289 13.33 -9.39 -3.80
CA ILE A 289 14.78 -9.22 -3.92
C ILE A 289 15.44 -9.91 -2.72
N ARG A 290 16.47 -10.71 -2.98
CA ARG A 290 17.39 -11.23 -1.97
C ARG A 290 18.80 -10.76 -2.27
N ASP A 291 19.39 -10.03 -1.34
CA ASP A 291 20.78 -9.56 -1.40
C ASP A 291 21.11 -8.90 -2.76
N GLY A 292 20.22 -8.01 -3.20
CA GLY A 292 20.34 -7.27 -4.45
C GLY A 292 19.85 -8.01 -5.71
N VAL A 293 19.56 -9.30 -5.62
CA VAL A 293 19.16 -10.15 -6.76
C VAL A 293 17.64 -10.31 -6.84
N LEU A 294 17.07 -10.05 -8.03
CA LEU A 294 15.66 -10.32 -8.29
C LEU A 294 15.39 -11.83 -8.26
N ASN A 295 14.53 -12.26 -7.34
CA ASN A 295 14.31 -13.66 -7.01
C ASN A 295 12.87 -14.12 -7.28
N HIS A 296 11.88 -13.23 -7.23
CA HIS A 296 10.48 -13.59 -7.43
C HIS A 296 9.63 -12.40 -7.90
N TYR A 297 8.46 -12.67 -8.50
CA TYR A 297 7.39 -11.70 -8.72
C TYR A 297 6.20 -11.99 -7.79
N LEU A 298 5.26 -11.05 -7.69
CA LEU A 298 3.96 -11.31 -7.08
C LEU A 298 3.03 -11.92 -8.13
N HIS A 299 2.22 -12.91 -7.75
CA HIS A 299 1.43 -13.68 -8.69
C HIS A 299 -0.02 -13.91 -8.26
N SER A 300 -0.88 -13.85 -9.28
CA SER A 300 -2.16 -14.57 -9.36
C SER A 300 -1.95 -16.01 -9.82
N ARG A 301 -3.01 -16.82 -9.80
CA ARG A 301 -2.97 -18.20 -10.31
C ARG A 301 -2.64 -18.28 -11.80
N GLU A 302 -3.15 -17.34 -12.59
CA GLU A 302 -2.83 -17.23 -14.03
C GLU A 302 -1.36 -16.87 -14.23
N THR A 303 -0.90 -15.78 -13.60
CA THR A 303 0.46 -15.27 -13.86
C THR A 303 1.55 -16.21 -13.34
N ALA A 304 1.30 -16.91 -12.23
CA ALA A 304 2.15 -17.99 -11.74
C ALA A 304 2.34 -19.08 -12.80
N ALA A 305 1.24 -19.57 -13.37
CA ALA A 305 1.27 -20.64 -14.36
C ALA A 305 1.95 -20.21 -15.67
N ARG A 306 1.66 -19.00 -16.14
CA ARG A 306 2.23 -18.46 -17.39
C ARG A 306 3.72 -18.20 -17.32
N LEU A 307 4.23 -17.80 -16.15
CA LEU A 307 5.65 -17.51 -15.94
C LEU A 307 6.42 -18.70 -15.33
N GLY A 308 5.75 -19.79 -14.96
CA GLY A 308 6.38 -20.97 -14.38
C GLY A 308 6.86 -20.78 -12.93
N PHE A 309 6.17 -19.93 -12.17
CA PHE A 309 6.47 -19.67 -10.75
C PHE A 309 5.45 -20.33 -9.83
N PRO A 310 5.84 -20.62 -8.57
CA PRO A 310 4.88 -20.89 -7.50
C PRO A 310 3.91 -19.72 -7.31
N LYS A 311 2.69 -20.02 -6.86
CA LYS A 311 1.74 -18.99 -6.41
C LYS A 311 2.27 -18.29 -5.16
N SER A 312 2.10 -16.98 -5.08
CA SER A 312 2.44 -16.19 -3.89
C SER A 312 1.20 -15.76 -3.08
N GLY A 313 0.01 -15.84 -3.69
CA GLY A 313 -1.26 -15.44 -3.07
C GLY A 313 -1.46 -13.93 -3.09
N ASN A 314 -1.28 -13.30 -4.26
CA ASN A 314 -1.32 -11.85 -4.43
C ASN A 314 -2.44 -11.39 -5.40
N ALA A 315 -3.41 -12.24 -5.73
CA ALA A 315 -4.53 -11.80 -6.55
C ALA A 315 -5.58 -11.11 -5.68
N ARG A 316 -5.69 -9.78 -5.78
CA ARG A 316 -6.58 -8.97 -4.92
C ARG A 316 -7.50 -8.08 -5.74
N ALA A 317 -8.68 -7.80 -5.20
CA ALA A 317 -9.69 -6.93 -5.77
C ALA A 317 -10.28 -5.96 -4.73
N GLN A 318 -10.68 -4.78 -5.18
CA GLN A 318 -11.56 -3.90 -4.41
C GLN A 318 -12.99 -4.46 -4.46
N GLY A 319 -13.52 -4.83 -3.29
CA GLY A 319 -14.86 -5.39 -3.18
C GLY A 319 -15.02 -6.63 -4.07
N CYS A 320 -16.12 -6.71 -4.81
CA CYS A 320 -16.39 -7.82 -5.73
C CYS A 320 -15.82 -7.59 -7.14
N GLY A 321 -14.83 -6.70 -7.31
CA GLY A 321 -14.16 -6.46 -8.61
C GLY A 321 -13.33 -7.64 -9.10
N ILE A 322 -12.79 -7.51 -10.32
CA ILE A 322 -11.89 -8.50 -10.92
C ILE A 322 -10.57 -8.52 -10.14
N PRO A 323 -10.12 -9.67 -9.60
CA PRO A 323 -8.80 -9.81 -8.99
C PRO A 323 -7.69 -9.56 -10.00
N ILE A 324 -6.71 -8.77 -9.58
CA ILE A 324 -5.48 -8.47 -10.31
C ILE A 324 -4.28 -8.72 -9.39
N VAL A 325 -3.06 -8.80 -9.92
CA VAL A 325 -1.88 -9.02 -9.08
C VAL A 325 -1.59 -7.75 -8.29
N ARG A 326 -1.49 -7.88 -6.95
CA ARG A 326 -1.37 -6.77 -6.01
C ARG A 326 -0.45 -7.07 -4.82
N MET A 327 0.26 -6.04 -4.38
CA MET A 327 0.99 -6.02 -3.11
C MET A 327 0.11 -6.24 -1.87
N SER A 328 0.77 -6.52 -0.73
CA SER A 328 0.18 -6.64 0.60
C SER A 328 0.89 -5.71 1.61
N ASN A 329 1.89 -6.22 2.33
CA ASN A 329 2.81 -5.49 3.18
C ASN A 329 4.19 -5.59 2.53
N THR A 330 4.57 -4.60 1.74
CA THR A 330 5.82 -4.60 0.96
C THR A 330 6.89 -3.80 1.67
N PHE A 331 8.06 -4.39 1.95
CA PHE A 331 9.07 -3.73 2.76
C PHE A 331 10.52 -4.12 2.44
N ILE A 332 11.43 -3.18 2.75
CA ILE A 332 12.87 -3.43 2.80
C ILE A 332 13.20 -4.07 4.15
N GLU A 333 13.97 -5.16 4.13
CA GLU A 333 14.44 -5.85 5.34
C GLU A 333 15.42 -4.96 6.14
N GLU A 334 15.45 -5.12 7.46
CA GLU A 334 16.36 -4.39 8.32
C GLU A 334 17.83 -4.76 8.08
N GLY A 335 18.69 -3.76 8.09
CA GLY A 335 20.14 -3.89 8.11
C GLY A 335 20.67 -3.74 9.53
N ASP A 336 21.93 -3.34 9.65
CA ASP A 336 22.66 -3.24 10.92
C ASP A 336 23.12 -1.82 11.26
N THR A 337 23.02 -0.87 10.33
CA THR A 337 23.54 0.49 10.50
C THR A 337 22.57 1.36 11.28
N SER A 338 23.06 2.10 12.27
CA SER A 338 22.24 3.11 12.98
C SER A 338 22.10 4.41 12.18
N PHE A 339 21.06 5.19 12.46
CA PHE A 339 20.88 6.50 11.84
C PHE A 339 22.10 7.42 12.04
N ASP A 340 22.67 7.45 13.25
CA ASP A 340 23.82 8.29 13.56
C ASP A 340 25.04 7.90 12.69
N GLU A 341 25.33 6.61 12.55
CA GLU A 341 26.41 6.11 11.67
C GLU A 341 26.18 6.48 10.19
N MET A 342 24.93 6.50 9.71
CA MET A 342 24.63 6.93 8.34
C MET A 342 24.92 8.41 8.11
N VAL A 343 24.71 9.24 9.13
CA VAL A 343 24.90 10.69 9.08
C VAL A 343 26.37 11.05 9.18
N GLU A 344 27.14 10.41 10.07
CA GLU A 344 28.50 10.78 10.47
C GLU A 344 29.49 11.03 9.32
N ASP A 345 29.45 10.24 8.26
CA ASP A 345 30.39 10.31 7.13
C ASP A 345 29.91 11.22 5.97
N ILE A 346 28.72 11.81 6.09
CA ILE A 346 28.18 12.73 5.08
C ILE A 346 28.74 14.13 5.32
N GLN A 347 29.63 14.57 4.42
CA GLN A 347 30.17 15.92 4.41
C GLN A 347 29.12 16.97 4.01
N TYR A 348 28.36 16.66 2.96
CA TYR A 348 27.27 17.50 2.46
C TYR A 348 26.22 16.59 1.81
N GLY A 349 25.00 16.59 2.34
CA GLY A 349 23.92 15.73 1.86
C GLY A 349 22.57 16.14 2.43
N ILE A 350 21.55 15.32 2.22
CA ILE A 350 20.19 15.64 2.65
C ILE A 350 19.53 14.44 3.33
N TYR A 351 18.87 14.70 4.44
CA TYR A 351 17.93 13.76 5.05
C TYR A 351 16.50 14.12 4.63
N LEU A 352 15.79 13.18 4.00
CA LEU A 352 14.42 13.36 3.52
C LEU A 352 13.44 12.60 4.42
N ILE A 353 12.38 13.28 4.84
CA ILE A 353 11.46 12.80 5.87
C ILE A 353 10.02 12.87 5.36
N GLY A 354 9.32 11.76 5.47
CA GLY A 354 7.91 11.63 5.12
C GLY A 354 7.64 11.71 3.63
N SER A 355 6.41 11.41 3.22
CA SER A 355 6.01 11.41 1.82
C SER A 355 4.75 12.25 1.61
N ARG A 356 4.83 13.17 0.65
CA ARG A 356 3.69 13.90 0.09
C ARG A 356 3.16 13.22 -1.19
N GLY A 357 3.54 11.97 -1.41
CA GLY A 357 3.28 11.22 -2.62
C GLY A 357 4.20 11.61 -3.77
N GLY A 358 3.85 11.13 -4.96
CA GLY A 358 4.60 11.38 -6.17
C GLY A 358 4.07 10.57 -7.34
N GLN A 359 4.91 10.38 -8.34
CA GLN A 359 4.57 9.65 -9.57
C GLN A 359 5.67 8.65 -9.88
N THR A 360 5.27 7.50 -10.41
CA THR A 360 6.15 6.44 -10.88
C THR A 360 5.68 5.95 -12.24
N ASN A 361 6.61 5.57 -13.10
CA ASN A 361 6.34 4.79 -14.31
C ASN A 361 7.05 3.45 -14.17
N PRO A 362 6.36 2.38 -13.76
CA PRO A 362 6.98 1.06 -13.58
C PRO A 362 7.60 0.47 -14.85
N GLY A 363 7.16 0.89 -16.05
CA GLY A 363 7.70 0.39 -17.31
C GLY A 363 9.04 1.03 -17.71
N GLU A 364 9.23 2.30 -17.36
CA GLU A 364 10.48 3.05 -17.62
C GLU A 364 11.41 3.07 -16.39
N GLY A 365 10.87 2.79 -15.21
CA GLY A 365 11.58 2.82 -13.94
C GLY A 365 11.93 4.23 -13.50
N VAL A 366 11.19 5.23 -13.96
CA VAL A 366 11.38 6.63 -13.54
C VAL A 366 10.38 6.99 -12.46
N PHE A 367 10.83 7.74 -11.47
CA PHE A 367 9.98 8.21 -10.39
C PHE A 367 10.32 9.65 -9.97
N GLN A 368 9.35 10.29 -9.33
CA GLN A 368 9.54 11.53 -8.60
C GLN A 368 8.66 11.50 -7.35
N PHE A 369 9.28 11.55 -6.17
CA PHE A 369 8.60 11.64 -4.88
C PHE A 369 8.91 12.97 -4.21
N ASN A 370 7.93 13.52 -3.50
CA ASN A 370 8.11 14.72 -2.69
C ASN A 370 8.16 14.34 -1.22
N ALA A 371 9.20 14.78 -0.52
CA ALA A 371 9.27 14.60 0.92
C ALA A 371 8.35 15.61 1.62
N GLU A 372 7.86 15.27 2.82
CA GLU A 372 7.12 16.24 3.65
C GLU A 372 8.04 17.36 4.12
N LYS A 373 9.26 17.00 4.52
CA LYS A 373 10.31 17.91 4.95
C LYS A 373 11.69 17.27 4.74
N GLY A 374 12.75 18.05 4.93
CA GLY A 374 14.09 17.51 4.97
C GLY A 374 15.01 18.30 5.89
N HIS A 375 16.24 17.82 6.04
CA HIS A 375 17.32 18.53 6.70
C HIS A 375 18.58 18.47 5.85
N LEU A 376 19.32 19.57 5.82
CA LEU A 376 20.68 19.55 5.31
C LEU A 376 21.58 18.79 6.29
N ILE A 377 22.48 17.98 5.76
CA ILE A 377 23.52 17.29 6.50
C ILE A 377 24.86 17.97 6.17
N GLU A 378 25.54 18.50 7.18
CA GLU A 378 26.84 19.14 7.03
C GLU A 378 27.82 18.59 8.06
N ASN A 379 28.94 18.05 7.58
CA ASN A 379 30.01 17.47 8.42
C ASN A 379 29.49 16.48 9.48
N GLY A 380 28.60 15.58 9.09
CA GLY A 380 28.06 14.56 9.98
C GLY A 380 27.02 15.07 10.98
N SER A 381 26.28 16.13 10.67
CA SER A 381 25.23 16.67 11.55
C SER A 381 24.05 17.24 10.78
N LEU A 382 22.84 17.06 11.30
CA LEU A 382 21.64 17.72 10.78
C LEU A 382 21.70 19.22 11.12
N THR A 383 21.59 20.09 10.12
CA THR A 383 21.69 21.54 10.32
C THR A 383 20.38 22.25 9.98
N MET A 384 20.14 22.53 8.71
CA MET A 384 19.08 23.44 8.27
C MET A 384 17.82 22.67 7.85
N PRO A 385 16.62 23.00 8.39
CA PRO A 385 15.37 22.41 7.92
C PRO A 385 15.04 22.89 6.49
N LEU A 386 14.55 21.96 5.68
CA LEU A 386 14.26 22.14 4.26
C LEU A 386 12.78 21.86 3.97
N ARG A 387 12.21 22.64 3.04
CA ARG A 387 10.90 22.42 2.42
C ARG A 387 11.06 22.28 0.91
N ASN A 388 9.99 21.83 0.25
CA ASN A 388 9.93 21.62 -1.20
C ASN A 388 11.07 20.72 -1.68
N VAL A 389 11.29 19.61 -0.97
CA VAL A 389 12.35 18.66 -1.29
C VAL A 389 11.76 17.49 -2.06
N SER A 390 12.37 17.15 -3.19
CA SER A 390 11.93 16.01 -4.00
C SER A 390 13.10 15.11 -4.35
N LEU A 391 12.81 13.82 -4.49
CA LEU A 391 13.73 12.79 -4.95
C LEU A 391 13.25 12.31 -6.32
N SER A 392 14.11 12.29 -7.31
CA SER A 392 13.80 11.71 -8.62
C SER A 392 14.96 10.90 -9.16
N GLY A 393 14.67 10.02 -10.13
CA GLY A 393 15.69 9.24 -10.79
C GLY A 393 15.16 7.95 -11.39
N ASN A 394 16.09 7.05 -11.68
CA ASN A 394 15.78 5.69 -12.11
C ASN A 394 15.78 4.73 -10.90
N THR A 395 14.75 3.90 -10.77
CA THR A 395 14.57 2.93 -9.68
C THR A 395 15.81 2.06 -9.47
N LEU A 396 16.29 1.39 -10.53
CA LEU A 396 17.36 0.39 -10.41
C LEU A 396 18.70 1.07 -10.09
N GLU A 397 18.91 2.28 -10.61
CA GLU A 397 20.08 3.08 -10.25
C GLU A 397 20.08 3.45 -8.77
N ILE A 398 18.95 3.94 -8.25
CA ILE A 398 18.83 4.31 -6.83
C ILE A 398 19.02 3.10 -5.93
N LEU A 399 18.42 1.96 -6.27
CA LEU A 399 18.59 0.71 -5.52
C LEU A 399 20.04 0.20 -5.51
N LYS A 400 20.78 0.38 -6.61
CA LYS A 400 22.22 0.06 -6.69
C LYS A 400 23.09 1.03 -5.91
N ASN A 401 22.65 2.28 -5.79
CA ASN A 401 23.38 3.32 -5.06
C ASN A 401 23.18 3.27 -3.54
N VAL A 402 22.37 2.34 -3.01
CA VAL A 402 22.22 2.14 -1.56
C VAL A 402 23.52 1.60 -0.96
N VAL A 403 24.04 2.32 0.04
CA VAL A 403 25.32 2.02 0.72
C VAL A 403 25.18 1.73 2.21
N ALA A 404 24.00 1.96 2.81
CA ALA A 404 23.68 1.52 4.16
C ALA A 404 22.18 1.32 4.33
N VAL A 405 21.80 0.35 5.17
CA VAL A 405 20.40 0.01 5.49
C VAL A 405 20.27 -0.04 7.01
N GLY A 406 19.20 0.59 7.51
CA GLY A 406 19.02 0.86 8.92
C GLY A 406 18.53 -0.34 9.70
N ASN A 407 18.68 -0.30 11.02
CA ASN A 407 18.17 -1.31 11.96
C ASN A 407 16.82 -0.93 12.60
N ASP A 408 16.06 -0.04 11.96
CA ASP A 408 14.87 0.60 12.53
C ASP A 408 13.63 0.53 11.63
N LEU A 409 13.37 -0.67 11.09
CA LEU A 409 12.23 -0.95 10.22
C LEU A 409 10.90 -0.49 10.84
N LYS A 410 10.16 0.33 10.09
CA LYS A 410 8.79 0.75 10.42
C LYS A 410 7.85 0.48 9.25
N TYR A 411 6.62 0.14 9.59
CA TYR A 411 5.54 -0.03 8.63
C TYR A 411 4.58 1.17 8.67
N HIS A 412 4.06 1.54 7.50
CA HIS A 412 3.06 2.60 7.36
C HIS A 412 1.87 2.06 6.59
N SER A 413 0.68 2.26 7.14
CA SER A 413 -0.58 1.86 6.52
C SER A 413 -0.93 2.80 5.36
N GLY A 414 -1.32 2.24 4.22
CA GLY A 414 -1.70 3.01 3.04
C GLY A 414 -2.79 2.35 2.20
N LEU A 415 -3.25 3.09 1.20
CA LEU A 415 -4.15 2.60 0.17
C LEU A 415 -3.43 2.63 -1.17
N CYS A 416 -3.39 1.49 -1.87
CA CYS A 416 -2.72 1.35 -3.15
C CYS A 416 -3.74 1.30 -4.28
N GLY A 417 -3.52 2.06 -5.36
CA GLY A 417 -4.39 2.15 -6.52
C GLY A 417 -3.82 1.46 -7.76
N LYS A 418 -4.60 0.60 -8.42
CA LYS A 418 -4.25 0.00 -9.73
C LYS A 418 -5.49 -0.35 -10.51
N ASN A 419 -5.54 -0.02 -11.81
CA ASN A 419 -6.68 -0.28 -12.70
C ASN A 419 -8.03 0.18 -12.12
N GLY A 420 -8.06 1.35 -11.49
CA GLY A 420 -9.25 1.92 -10.86
C GLY A 420 -9.67 1.27 -9.54
N GLN A 421 -8.89 0.32 -9.01
CA GLN A 421 -9.16 -0.37 -7.76
C GLN A 421 -8.24 0.11 -6.64
N LEU A 422 -8.83 0.42 -5.49
CA LEU A 422 -8.11 0.85 -4.28
C LEU A 422 -8.20 -0.24 -3.19
N ILE A 423 -7.06 -0.69 -2.67
CA ILE A 423 -6.99 -1.74 -1.64
C ILE A 423 -6.06 -1.34 -0.49
N PRO A 424 -6.29 -1.86 0.74
CA PRO A 424 -5.39 -1.65 1.87
C PRO A 424 -4.07 -2.41 1.69
N VAL A 425 -2.97 -1.70 1.95
CA VAL A 425 -1.60 -2.19 1.92
C VAL A 425 -0.83 -1.60 3.09
N SER A 426 0.34 -2.15 3.39
CA SER A 426 1.36 -1.41 4.12
C SER A 426 2.63 -1.34 3.28
N ASP A 427 3.33 -0.22 3.38
CA ASP A 427 4.72 -0.14 3.00
C ASP A 427 5.61 -0.18 4.24
N GLY A 428 6.89 -0.51 4.08
CA GLY A 428 7.82 -0.49 5.18
C GLY A 428 9.27 -0.41 4.74
N ALA A 429 10.10 0.21 5.56
CA ALA A 429 11.53 0.23 5.38
C ALA A 429 12.19 0.69 6.69
N PRO A 430 13.46 0.36 6.93
CA PRO A 430 14.30 1.14 7.83
C PRO A 430 14.75 2.44 7.13
N HIS A 431 15.58 3.24 7.80
CA HIS A 431 16.35 4.25 7.07
C HIS A 431 17.19 3.60 5.97
N ILE A 432 17.33 4.27 4.83
CA ILE A 432 18.30 3.87 3.81
C ILE A 432 19.17 5.04 3.41
N LYS A 433 20.46 4.79 3.20
CA LYS A 433 21.41 5.77 2.71
C LYS A 433 21.79 5.47 1.27
N ILE A 434 21.57 6.46 0.42
CA ILE A 434 21.86 6.45 -1.01
C ILE A 434 23.08 7.34 -1.24
N SER A 435 24.12 6.80 -1.87
CA SER A 435 25.37 7.51 -2.13
C SER A 435 25.22 8.72 -3.05
N SER A 436 24.32 8.64 -4.03
CA SER A 436 23.98 9.73 -4.93
C SER A 436 22.57 9.59 -5.49
N ALA A 437 21.76 10.63 -5.34
CA ALA A 437 20.43 10.75 -5.93
C ALA A 437 20.16 12.18 -6.39
N MET A 438 19.31 12.34 -7.42
CA MET A 438 18.88 13.66 -7.85
C MET A 438 17.87 14.22 -6.84
N VAL A 439 18.22 15.34 -6.22
CA VAL A 439 17.32 16.11 -5.37
C VAL A 439 16.84 17.35 -6.11
N GLY A 440 15.53 17.51 -6.20
CA GLY A 440 14.90 18.71 -6.76
C GLY A 440 14.73 19.79 -5.70
N GLY A 441 15.17 21.01 -6.05
CA GLY A 441 15.12 22.21 -5.21
C GLY A 441 15.26 23.48 -6.04
N SER A 442 14.99 24.64 -5.44
CA SER A 442 15.18 25.94 -6.10
C SER A 442 16.67 26.27 -6.16
N VAL A 443 17.21 26.51 -7.36
CA VAL A 443 18.57 27.05 -7.55
C VAL A 443 18.65 28.51 -7.14
#